data_AF-A0A7X8VD42-F1
#
_entry.id   AF-A0A7X8VD42-F1
#
_cell.length_a   1.000
_cell.length_b   1.000
_cell.length_c   1.000
_cell.angle_alpha   90.00
_cell.angle_beta   90.00
_cell.angle_gamma   90.00
#
_symmetry.space_group_name_H-M   'P 1'
#
loop_
_entity.id
_entity.type
_entity.pdbx_description
1 polymer ?
#
loop_
_entity_poly.entity_id
_entity_poly.type
_entity_poly.pdbx_seq_one_letter_code
_entity_poly.pdbx_strand_id
1 'polypeptide(L)'
;MLNINTALRKLDESGKHINIGLVGVGKMGQGIVAQVFQMKGMRIPIVANRTVDKAIEAFQFAGVDGKDIFVTNTVSEAERAIKRGKYVVTEDFEVVTKVLPVDVIIEATGVPEIGSQAALKAIYNGKHIVMLNVEADVTVGPLLKKMADSAGVIYTVSAGDEPGAIKELYDFADAVGFNVIGVGKGKNNPLNRDATPDTLRQKAQEKGVNPRMLTSFVDATNTMIELTAVSNALGFVPSQRGLIGPSATLKDLPRLFSLKEQGGLLDKYRVVDYVMGIAPGVFAIVNSEHPIIRETMGYVSMGEGPNYVLYRPFHLICIETPLSAARAFLYNEPTIAPAGAPVSETVAVAKKNLKAGEHLDGIGGFTVYGIIDTAENARNGNALPIGLINDKTVVKTDVKKGETITYDMVKLDEDSTVLQLRRLQDKFF
;
A
#
# COMPACT_ATOMS: atom_id res chain seq x y z
N MET A 1 -11.96 -2.13 13.38
CA MET A 1 -11.36 -3.35 13.98
C MET A 1 -12.06 -3.85 15.27
N LEU A 2 -13.31 -3.48 15.55
CA LEU A 2 -13.98 -3.91 16.79
C LEU A 2 -14.17 -5.44 16.82
N ASN A 3 -14.03 -6.04 18.01
CA ASN A 3 -14.27 -7.46 18.29
C ASN A 3 -13.40 -8.50 17.56
N ILE A 4 -12.46 -8.08 16.71
CA ILE A 4 -11.57 -9.01 15.99
C ILE A 4 -10.72 -9.87 16.95
N ASN A 5 -10.28 -9.28 18.06
CA ASN A 5 -9.55 -9.98 19.12
C ASN A 5 -10.36 -11.13 19.74
N THR A 6 -11.67 -10.92 19.92
CA THR A 6 -12.58 -11.95 20.47
C THR A 6 -12.78 -13.08 19.47
N ALA A 7 -12.94 -12.77 18.17
CA ALA A 7 -13.06 -13.78 17.12
C ALA A 7 -11.77 -14.62 16.99
N LEU A 8 -10.60 -13.98 17.01
CA LEU A 8 -9.30 -14.64 16.98
C LEU A 8 -9.08 -15.55 18.20
N ARG A 9 -9.47 -15.10 19.41
CA ARG A 9 -9.39 -15.93 20.61
C ARG A 9 -10.28 -17.18 20.50
N LYS A 10 -11.51 -17.03 20.00
CA LYS A 10 -12.43 -18.17 19.80
C LYS A 10 -11.87 -19.19 18.80
N LEU A 11 -11.20 -18.73 17.74
CA LEU A 11 -10.50 -19.62 16.81
C LEU A 11 -9.42 -20.43 17.54
N ASP A 12 -8.53 -19.74 18.27
CA ASP A 12 -7.44 -20.33 19.05
C ASP A 12 -7.94 -21.40 20.04
N GLU A 13 -8.96 -21.06 20.84
CA GLU A 13 -9.60 -21.94 21.84
C GLU A 13 -10.24 -23.17 21.18
N SER A 14 -10.69 -23.07 19.93
CA SER A 14 -11.24 -24.20 19.16
C SER A 14 -10.18 -25.05 18.45
N GLY A 15 -8.89 -24.74 18.62
CA GLY A 15 -7.77 -25.41 17.94
C GLY A 15 -7.65 -25.07 16.45
N LYS A 16 -8.38 -24.06 15.97
CA LYS A 16 -8.36 -23.60 14.57
C LYS A 16 -7.52 -22.34 14.45
N HIS A 17 -6.89 -22.17 13.29
CA HIS A 17 -6.02 -21.03 13.02
C HIS A 17 -6.21 -20.56 11.59
N ILE A 18 -6.08 -19.25 11.38
CA ILE A 18 -5.91 -18.65 10.06
C ILE A 18 -4.46 -18.90 9.63
N ASN A 19 -4.27 -19.55 8.49
CA ASN A 19 -2.98 -19.90 7.94
C ASN A 19 -2.53 -18.86 6.91
N ILE A 20 -1.55 -18.06 7.30
CA ILE A 20 -0.97 -17.03 6.46
C ILE A 20 0.20 -17.60 5.65
N GLY A 21 0.11 -17.51 4.33
CA GLY A 21 1.26 -17.67 3.44
C GLY A 21 1.95 -16.32 3.24
N LEU A 22 3.22 -16.20 3.59
CA LEU A 22 3.94 -14.94 3.45
C LEU A 22 4.90 -14.98 2.24
N VAL A 23 4.80 -14.00 1.35
CA VAL A 23 5.70 -13.82 0.21
C VAL A 23 6.58 -12.60 0.46
N GLY A 24 7.87 -12.86 0.72
CA GLY A 24 8.89 -11.85 1.04
C GLY A 24 9.09 -11.67 2.55
N VAL A 25 10.34 -11.88 3.00
CA VAL A 25 10.78 -11.58 4.38
C VAL A 25 11.92 -10.56 4.39
N GLY A 26 11.67 -9.41 3.78
CA GLY A 26 12.44 -8.21 4.10
C GLY A 26 12.14 -7.70 5.52
N LYS A 27 12.50 -6.44 5.80
CA LYS A 27 12.26 -5.81 7.11
C LYS A 27 10.79 -5.91 7.56
N MET A 28 9.85 -5.65 6.64
CA MET A 28 8.42 -5.72 6.96
C MET A 28 7.95 -7.16 7.14
N GLY A 29 8.31 -8.08 6.24
CA GLY A 29 7.92 -9.48 6.36
C GLY A 29 8.44 -10.16 7.64
N GLN A 30 9.68 -9.86 8.06
CA GLN A 30 10.19 -10.30 9.36
C GLN A 30 9.34 -9.77 10.53
N GLY A 31 8.93 -8.49 10.48
CA GLY A 31 8.01 -7.91 11.46
C GLY A 31 6.65 -8.62 11.51
N ILE A 32 6.10 -9.01 10.35
CA ILE A 32 4.87 -9.80 10.26
C ILE A 32 5.05 -11.17 10.92
N VAL A 33 6.15 -11.88 10.63
CA VAL A 33 6.44 -13.18 11.25
C VAL A 33 6.50 -13.03 12.77
N ALA A 34 7.31 -12.10 13.28
CA ALA A 34 7.42 -11.86 14.71
C ALA A 34 6.08 -11.52 15.36
N GLN A 35 5.28 -10.65 14.71
CA GLN A 35 3.99 -10.22 15.25
C GLN A 35 2.96 -11.35 15.29
N VAL A 36 2.85 -12.18 14.25
CA VAL A 36 1.88 -13.29 14.22
C VAL A 36 2.18 -14.31 15.31
N PHE A 37 3.44 -14.53 15.67
CA PHE A 37 3.81 -15.40 16.79
C PHE A 37 3.36 -14.88 18.16
N GLN A 38 3.01 -13.59 18.27
CA GLN A 38 2.41 -12.99 19.47
C GLN A 38 0.87 -13.02 19.45
N MET A 39 0.26 -13.40 18.33
CA MET A 39 -1.18 -13.35 18.12
C MET A 39 -1.85 -14.71 18.37
N LYS A 40 -3.15 -14.66 18.67
CA LYS A 40 -4.00 -15.85 18.85
C LYS A 40 -4.76 -16.17 17.57
N GLY A 41 -5.02 -17.45 17.32
CA GLY A 41 -5.88 -17.88 16.21
C GLY A 41 -5.30 -17.64 14.81
N MET A 42 -4.00 -17.35 14.70
CA MET A 42 -3.29 -17.14 13.43
C MET A 42 -1.92 -17.81 13.47
N ARG A 43 -1.42 -18.26 12.33
CA ARG A 43 -0.06 -18.79 12.18
C ARG A 43 0.48 -18.54 10.77
N ILE A 44 1.80 -18.58 10.61
CA ILE A 44 2.48 -18.54 9.30
C ILE A 44 3.15 -19.89 9.07
N PRO A 45 2.47 -20.87 8.46
CA PRO A 45 3.05 -22.19 8.24
C PRO A 45 4.03 -22.23 7.07
N ILE A 46 4.05 -21.21 6.20
CA ILE A 46 4.94 -21.15 5.05
C ILE A 46 5.37 -19.72 4.70
N VAL A 47 6.65 -19.57 4.37
CA VAL A 47 7.26 -18.34 3.88
C VAL A 47 7.98 -18.62 2.56
N ALA A 48 7.74 -17.77 1.55
CA ALA A 48 8.56 -17.70 0.35
C ALA A 48 9.54 -16.53 0.42
N ASN A 49 10.81 -16.79 0.13
CA ASN A 49 11.81 -15.74 -0.06
C ASN A 49 12.95 -16.19 -0.95
N ARG A 50 13.40 -15.30 -1.85
CA ARG A 50 14.51 -15.56 -2.78
C ARG A 50 15.83 -15.95 -2.13
N THR A 51 16.00 -15.64 -0.85
CA THR A 51 17.16 -16.06 -0.06
C THR A 51 16.62 -16.90 1.10
N VAL A 52 16.78 -18.22 1.00
CA VAL A 52 16.28 -19.20 1.99
C VAL A 52 16.70 -18.82 3.40
N ASP A 53 17.98 -18.50 3.60
CA ASP A 53 18.55 -18.20 4.92
C ASP A 53 17.81 -17.06 5.62
N LYS A 54 17.38 -16.02 4.90
CA LYS A 54 16.61 -14.92 5.50
C LYS A 54 15.23 -15.36 6.00
N ALA A 55 14.60 -16.32 5.33
CA ALA A 55 13.32 -16.88 5.77
C ALA A 55 13.50 -17.83 6.96
N ILE A 56 14.60 -18.60 6.99
CA ILE A 56 14.99 -19.39 8.16
C ILE A 56 15.24 -18.47 9.36
N GLU A 57 16.05 -17.43 9.19
CA GLU A 57 16.34 -16.42 10.22
C GLU A 57 15.06 -15.75 10.74
N ALA A 58 14.10 -15.41 9.87
CA ALA A 58 12.83 -14.82 10.27
C ALA A 58 12.05 -15.74 11.23
N PHE A 59 12.00 -17.04 10.96
CA PHE A 59 11.37 -18.01 11.85
C PHE A 59 12.17 -18.20 13.14
N GLN A 60 13.50 -18.26 13.07
CA GLN A 60 14.35 -18.40 14.25
C GLN A 60 14.23 -17.19 15.20
N PHE A 61 14.17 -15.97 14.66
CA PHE A 61 13.93 -14.75 15.46
C PHE A 61 12.54 -14.75 16.12
N ALA A 62 11.56 -15.43 15.52
CA ALA A 62 10.25 -15.64 16.12
C ALA A 62 10.20 -16.81 17.11
N GLY A 63 11.33 -17.48 17.36
CA GLY A 63 11.46 -18.56 18.35
C GLY A 63 11.26 -19.97 17.81
N VAL A 64 11.26 -20.17 16.49
CA VAL A 64 11.18 -21.52 15.88
C VAL A 64 12.54 -22.21 15.95
N ASP A 65 12.56 -23.44 16.47
CA ASP A 65 13.75 -24.30 16.44
C ASP A 65 14.06 -24.72 14.99
N GLY A 66 15.34 -24.68 14.60
CA GLY A 66 15.77 -25.04 13.25
C GLY A 66 15.32 -26.45 12.82
N LYS A 67 15.17 -27.39 13.75
CA LYS A 67 14.66 -28.75 13.45
C LYS A 67 13.18 -28.77 13.03
N ASP A 68 12.45 -27.69 13.31
CA ASP A 68 11.04 -27.52 12.98
C ASP A 68 10.82 -26.76 11.66
N ILE A 69 11.91 -26.32 11.02
CA ILE A 69 11.90 -25.68 9.70
C ILE A 69 12.18 -26.73 8.62
N PHE A 70 11.36 -26.72 7.57
CA PHE A 70 11.48 -27.62 6.43
C PHE A 70 11.58 -26.84 5.13
N VAL A 71 12.70 -26.97 4.42
CA VAL A 71 12.93 -26.26 3.15
C VAL A 71 12.46 -27.15 1.98
N THR A 72 11.58 -26.64 1.13
CA THR A 72 11.15 -27.33 -0.09
C THR A 72 10.57 -26.35 -1.11
N ASN A 73 10.68 -26.68 -2.39
CA ASN A 73 10.00 -26.00 -3.49
C ASN A 73 8.87 -26.87 -4.08
N THR A 74 8.47 -27.93 -3.38
CA THR A 74 7.46 -28.88 -3.84
C THR A 74 6.18 -28.73 -3.02
N VAL A 75 5.06 -28.40 -3.68
CA VAL A 75 3.74 -28.22 -3.03
C VAL A 75 3.36 -29.41 -2.14
N SER A 76 3.47 -30.64 -2.66
CA SER A 76 3.08 -31.83 -1.88
C SER A 76 3.96 -32.09 -0.65
N GLU A 77 5.24 -31.70 -0.70
CA GLU A 77 6.15 -31.81 0.45
C GLU A 77 5.83 -30.74 1.49
N ALA A 78 5.57 -29.51 1.04
CA ALA A 78 5.16 -28.40 1.89
C ALA A 78 3.88 -28.76 2.66
N GLU A 79 2.87 -29.29 1.98
CA GLU A 79 1.61 -29.74 2.61
C GLU A 79 1.83 -30.84 3.65
N ARG A 80 2.68 -31.84 3.34
CA ARG A 80 3.03 -32.90 4.30
C ARG A 80 3.76 -32.35 5.52
N ALA A 81 4.69 -31.42 5.33
CA ALA A 81 5.45 -30.79 6.40
C ALA A 81 4.54 -29.95 7.31
N ILE A 82 3.67 -29.11 6.74
CA ILE A 82 2.71 -28.28 7.48
C ILE A 82 1.75 -29.16 8.28
N LYS A 83 1.25 -30.26 7.70
CA LYS A 83 0.39 -31.23 8.41
C LYS A 83 1.08 -31.88 9.61
N ARG A 84 2.42 -32.00 9.58
CA ARG A 84 3.25 -32.50 10.68
C ARG A 84 3.66 -31.41 11.68
N GLY A 85 3.15 -30.19 11.54
CA GLY A 85 3.45 -29.07 12.42
C GLY A 85 4.79 -28.38 12.14
N LYS A 86 5.39 -28.59 10.96
CA LYS A 86 6.62 -27.92 10.55
C LYS A 86 6.33 -26.57 9.89
N TYR A 87 7.29 -25.66 9.98
CA TYR A 87 7.30 -24.38 9.28
C TYR A 87 8.05 -24.54 7.96
N VAL A 88 7.41 -24.18 6.85
CA VAL A 88 7.98 -24.38 5.52
C VAL A 88 8.66 -23.12 5.02
N VAL A 89 9.85 -23.28 4.45
CA VAL A 89 10.55 -22.24 3.70
C VAL A 89 10.68 -22.68 2.25
N THR A 90 10.43 -21.76 1.32
CA THR A 90 10.56 -21.99 -0.12
C THR A 90 11.20 -20.77 -0.80
N GLU A 91 11.87 -21.00 -1.92
CA GLU A 91 12.34 -19.91 -2.80
C GLU A 91 11.29 -19.54 -3.86
N ASP A 92 10.33 -20.42 -4.08
CA ASP A 92 9.28 -20.26 -5.08
C ASP A 92 7.96 -19.83 -4.42
N PHE A 93 7.60 -18.56 -4.63
CA PHE A 93 6.35 -18.03 -4.10
C PHE A 93 5.11 -18.71 -4.69
N GLU A 94 5.19 -19.37 -5.85
CA GLU A 94 4.07 -20.14 -6.38
C GLU A 94 3.66 -21.27 -5.45
N VAL A 95 4.62 -21.87 -4.73
CA VAL A 95 4.33 -22.92 -3.74
C VAL A 95 3.39 -22.36 -2.67
N VAL A 96 3.65 -21.16 -2.15
CA VAL A 96 2.79 -20.49 -1.17
C VAL A 96 1.37 -20.31 -1.69
N THR A 97 1.23 -19.96 -2.97
CA THR A 97 -0.09 -19.75 -3.59
C THR A 97 -0.87 -21.03 -3.86
N LYS A 98 -0.22 -22.20 -3.91
CA LYS A 98 -0.84 -23.48 -4.27
C LYS A 98 -1.11 -24.38 -3.08
N VAL A 99 -0.32 -24.25 -2.00
CA VAL A 99 -0.44 -25.09 -0.80
C VAL A 99 -1.84 -24.99 -0.20
N LEU A 100 -2.54 -26.14 -0.09
CA LEU A 100 -3.93 -26.20 0.35
C LEU A 100 -4.17 -25.60 1.74
N PRO A 101 -3.34 -25.87 2.78
CA PRO A 101 -3.52 -25.28 4.09
C PRO A 101 -3.50 -23.75 4.19
N VAL A 102 -3.01 -23.01 3.20
CA VAL A 102 -2.93 -21.53 3.28
C VAL A 102 -4.29 -20.91 2.99
N ASP A 103 -4.79 -20.09 3.91
CA ASP A 103 -6.09 -19.40 3.80
C ASP A 103 -5.95 -18.00 3.18
N VAL A 104 -4.91 -17.27 3.61
CA VAL A 104 -4.65 -15.89 3.19
C VAL A 104 -3.19 -15.73 2.83
N ILE A 105 -2.92 -15.06 1.72
CA ILE A 105 -1.57 -14.68 1.32
C ILE A 105 -1.31 -13.23 1.72
N ILE A 106 -0.12 -12.96 2.24
CA ILE A 106 0.38 -11.60 2.42
C ILE A 106 1.58 -11.42 1.50
N GLU A 107 1.51 -10.43 0.62
CA GLU A 107 2.59 -10.08 -0.30
C GLU A 107 3.35 -8.86 0.21
N ALA A 108 4.62 -9.05 0.53
CA ALA A 108 5.47 -8.10 1.25
C ALA A 108 6.86 -7.90 0.60
N THR A 109 6.99 -8.12 -0.71
CA THR A 109 8.25 -7.93 -1.44
C THR A 109 8.52 -6.48 -1.81
N GLY A 110 7.47 -5.66 -1.99
CA GLY A 110 7.58 -4.28 -2.48
C GLY A 110 8.03 -4.18 -3.94
N VAL A 111 7.84 -5.23 -4.74
CA VAL A 111 8.16 -5.27 -6.17
C VAL A 111 6.87 -5.43 -6.97
N PRO A 112 6.43 -4.43 -7.77
CA PRO A 112 5.14 -4.46 -8.47
C PRO A 112 4.90 -5.72 -9.31
N GLU A 113 5.92 -6.18 -10.04
CA GLU A 113 5.84 -7.40 -10.86
C GLU A 113 5.52 -8.64 -10.01
N ILE A 114 6.28 -8.86 -8.92
CA ILE A 114 6.07 -10.00 -8.03
C ILE A 114 4.72 -9.89 -7.31
N GLY A 115 4.36 -8.69 -6.86
CA GLY A 115 3.08 -8.43 -6.23
C GLY A 115 1.90 -8.79 -7.13
N SER A 116 1.98 -8.37 -8.40
CA SER A 116 0.96 -8.65 -9.41
C SER A 116 0.85 -10.15 -9.72
N GLN A 117 1.98 -10.84 -9.85
CA GLN A 117 2.01 -12.29 -10.07
C GLN A 117 1.45 -13.08 -8.87
N ALA A 118 1.87 -12.72 -7.65
CA ALA A 118 1.41 -13.38 -6.44
C ALA A 118 -0.10 -13.16 -6.22
N ALA A 119 -0.60 -11.95 -6.44
CA ALA A 119 -2.04 -11.65 -6.34
C ALA A 119 -2.87 -12.43 -7.37
N LEU A 120 -2.46 -12.41 -8.65
CA LEU A 120 -3.14 -13.15 -9.71
C LEU A 120 -3.21 -14.66 -9.38
N LYS A 121 -2.10 -15.25 -8.93
CA LYS A 121 -2.03 -16.66 -8.55
C LYS A 121 -2.81 -16.96 -7.28
N ALA A 122 -2.81 -16.07 -6.29
CA ALA A 122 -3.63 -16.21 -5.07
C ALA A 122 -5.11 -16.30 -5.44
N ILE A 123 -5.58 -15.35 -6.25
CA ILE A 123 -6.96 -15.27 -6.72
C ILE A 123 -7.33 -16.52 -7.50
N TYR A 124 -6.48 -16.95 -8.45
CA TYR A 124 -6.71 -18.15 -9.24
C TYR A 124 -6.83 -19.42 -8.38
N ASN A 125 -6.07 -19.51 -7.29
CA ASN A 125 -6.11 -20.64 -6.36
C ASN A 125 -7.16 -20.49 -5.24
N GLY A 126 -8.06 -19.51 -5.34
CA GLY A 126 -9.14 -19.32 -4.36
C GLY A 126 -8.65 -18.89 -2.97
N LYS A 127 -7.57 -18.10 -2.91
CA LYS A 127 -7.00 -17.59 -1.65
C LYS A 127 -7.20 -16.09 -1.54
N HIS A 128 -7.53 -15.61 -0.34
CA HIS A 128 -7.53 -14.18 -0.06
C HIS A 128 -6.10 -13.62 -0.19
N ILE A 129 -5.97 -12.36 -0.56
CA ILE A 129 -4.68 -11.69 -0.76
C ILE A 129 -4.67 -10.32 -0.09
N VAL A 130 -3.67 -10.13 0.77
CA VAL A 130 -3.32 -8.85 1.38
C VAL A 130 -2.06 -8.31 0.70
N MET A 131 -2.18 -7.13 0.10
CA MET A 131 -1.10 -6.40 -0.54
C MET A 131 -0.49 -5.42 0.45
N LEU A 132 0.73 -5.70 0.91
CA LEU A 132 1.56 -4.65 1.54
C LEU A 132 2.27 -3.81 0.46
N ASN A 133 2.36 -4.33 -0.76
CA ASN A 133 2.90 -3.69 -1.95
C ASN A 133 1.84 -2.79 -2.59
N VAL A 134 1.72 -1.57 -2.06
CA VAL A 134 0.77 -0.56 -2.53
C VAL A 134 1.12 -0.11 -3.96
N GLU A 135 2.39 -0.24 -4.35
CA GLU A 135 2.88 0.06 -5.69
C GLU A 135 2.19 -0.82 -6.75
N ALA A 136 1.99 -2.11 -6.47
CA ALA A 136 1.21 -3.01 -7.33
C ALA A 136 -0.28 -2.63 -7.35
N ASP A 137 -0.86 -2.30 -6.18
CA ASP A 137 -2.28 -1.93 -6.05
C ASP A 137 -2.63 -0.70 -6.91
N VAL A 138 -1.84 0.38 -6.83
CA VAL A 138 -2.13 1.58 -7.62
C VAL A 138 -1.91 1.40 -9.10
N THR A 139 -1.20 0.34 -9.51
CA THR A 139 -0.90 0.07 -10.93
C THR A 139 -1.95 -0.83 -11.56
N VAL A 140 -2.31 -1.94 -10.89
CA VAL A 140 -3.21 -2.99 -11.42
C VAL A 140 -4.25 -3.52 -10.42
N GLY A 141 -4.34 -2.90 -9.24
CA GLY A 141 -5.28 -3.27 -8.17
C GLY A 141 -6.74 -3.27 -8.60
N PRO A 142 -7.25 -2.29 -9.37
CA PRO A 142 -8.63 -2.30 -9.87
C PRO A 142 -9.01 -3.58 -10.62
N LEU A 143 -8.14 -4.05 -11.53
CA LEU A 143 -8.37 -5.31 -12.24
C LEU A 143 -8.26 -6.51 -11.30
N LEU A 144 -7.24 -6.57 -10.44
CA LEU A 144 -7.05 -7.67 -9.48
C LEU A 144 -8.22 -7.78 -8.51
N LYS A 145 -8.74 -6.65 -8.01
CA LYS A 145 -9.93 -6.62 -7.16
C LYS A 145 -11.15 -7.18 -7.87
N LYS A 146 -11.37 -6.80 -9.13
CA LYS A 146 -12.47 -7.34 -9.94
C LYS A 146 -12.33 -8.86 -10.15
N MET A 147 -11.11 -9.34 -10.41
CA MET A 147 -10.83 -10.77 -10.52
C MET A 147 -11.09 -11.50 -9.20
N ALA A 148 -10.68 -10.91 -8.06
CA ALA A 148 -10.91 -11.46 -6.73
C ALA A 148 -12.40 -11.58 -6.41
N ASP A 149 -13.19 -10.55 -6.71
CA ASP A 149 -14.65 -10.58 -6.54
C ASP A 149 -15.29 -11.68 -7.37
N SER A 150 -14.83 -11.84 -8.61
CA SER A 150 -15.32 -12.90 -9.51
C SER A 150 -14.96 -14.31 -9.02
N ALA A 151 -13.84 -14.45 -8.31
CA ALA A 151 -13.38 -15.70 -7.72
C ALA A 151 -13.96 -15.95 -6.31
N GLY A 152 -14.71 -14.99 -5.74
CA GLY A 152 -15.27 -15.10 -4.38
C GLY A 152 -14.22 -14.98 -3.27
N VAL A 153 -13.09 -14.31 -3.53
CA VAL A 153 -12.02 -14.08 -2.55
C VAL A 153 -11.81 -12.59 -2.31
N ILE A 154 -11.12 -12.26 -1.22
CA ILE A 154 -10.87 -10.88 -0.81
C ILE A 154 -9.49 -10.44 -1.27
N TYR A 155 -9.46 -9.36 -2.06
CA TYR A 155 -8.28 -8.56 -2.35
C TYR A 155 -8.32 -7.29 -1.49
N THR A 156 -7.22 -6.99 -0.80
CA THR A 156 -7.12 -5.79 0.04
C THR A 156 -5.69 -5.31 0.13
N VAL A 157 -5.49 -4.00 0.27
CA VAL A 157 -4.26 -3.42 0.81
C VAL A 157 -4.25 -3.54 2.33
N SER A 158 -3.05 -3.57 2.91
CA SER A 158 -2.79 -3.77 4.34
C SER A 158 -3.34 -2.67 5.26
N ALA A 159 -3.78 -3.06 6.46
CA ALA A 159 -3.87 -2.21 7.63
C ALA A 159 -2.47 -1.79 8.13
N GLY A 160 -2.40 -0.74 8.94
CA GLY A 160 -1.14 -0.22 9.51
C GLY A 160 -0.29 0.63 8.58
N ASP A 161 -0.47 0.50 7.27
CA ASP A 161 0.00 1.50 6.32
C ASP A 161 -0.99 2.66 6.24
N GLU A 162 -0.53 3.83 5.82
CA GLU A 162 -1.33 5.05 5.79
C GLU A 162 -2.65 4.89 5.02
N PRO A 163 -2.73 4.22 3.85
CA PRO A 163 -4.00 4.02 3.16
C PRO A 163 -5.04 3.29 4.00
N GLY A 164 -4.65 2.19 4.66
CA GLY A 164 -5.53 1.43 5.54
C GLY A 164 -5.99 2.25 6.74
N ALA A 165 -5.08 3.00 7.37
CA ALA A 165 -5.40 3.86 8.50
C ALA A 165 -6.33 5.04 8.11
N ILE A 166 -6.15 5.61 6.92
CA ILE A 166 -7.06 6.64 6.37
C ILE A 166 -8.44 6.06 6.14
N LYS A 167 -8.52 4.84 5.59
CA LYS A 167 -9.80 4.17 5.35
C LYS A 167 -10.59 3.94 6.64
N GLU A 168 -9.92 3.62 7.75
CA GLU A 168 -10.59 3.52 9.06
C GLU A 168 -11.23 4.84 9.51
N LEU A 169 -10.51 5.97 9.35
CA LEU A 169 -11.05 7.29 9.68
C LEU A 169 -12.21 7.67 8.76
N TYR A 170 -12.07 7.41 7.45
CA TYR A 170 -13.10 7.67 6.47
C TYR A 170 -14.37 6.87 6.77
N ASP A 171 -14.26 5.56 7.00
CA ASP A 171 -15.42 4.69 7.25
C ASP A 171 -16.18 5.12 8.50
N PHE A 172 -15.46 5.52 9.55
CA PHE A 172 -16.11 6.09 10.74
C PHE A 172 -16.84 7.40 10.40
N ALA A 173 -16.16 8.35 9.75
CA ALA A 173 -16.70 9.67 9.45
C ALA A 173 -17.92 9.62 8.54
N ASP A 174 -17.85 8.80 7.50
CA ASP A 174 -18.93 8.57 6.53
C ASP A 174 -20.12 7.88 7.20
N ALA A 175 -19.89 6.82 7.99
CA ALA A 175 -20.95 6.06 8.65
C ALA A 175 -21.75 6.86 9.69
N VAL A 176 -21.12 7.81 10.39
CA VAL A 176 -21.83 8.71 11.32
C VAL A 176 -22.53 9.89 10.62
N GLY A 177 -22.37 10.03 9.30
CA GLY A 177 -23.06 11.02 8.49
C GLY A 177 -22.36 12.39 8.39
N PHE A 178 -21.04 12.46 8.61
CA PHE A 178 -20.30 13.69 8.31
C PHE A 178 -20.06 13.86 6.81
N ASN A 179 -20.00 15.11 6.35
CA ASN A 179 -19.43 15.41 5.05
C ASN A 179 -17.91 15.34 5.16
N VAL A 180 -17.29 14.37 4.50
CA VAL A 180 -15.83 14.25 4.47
C VAL A 180 -15.28 15.19 3.39
N ILE A 181 -14.55 16.20 3.84
CA ILE A 181 -13.99 17.28 3.02
C ILE A 181 -12.70 16.86 2.34
N GLY A 182 -11.84 16.14 3.06
CA GLY A 182 -10.62 15.59 2.51
C GLY A 182 -9.93 14.67 3.51
N VAL A 183 -9.04 13.83 3.01
CA VAL A 183 -8.28 12.88 3.82
C VAL A 183 -6.80 12.95 3.46
N GLY A 184 -5.94 12.54 4.37
CA GLY A 184 -4.51 12.61 4.11
C GLY A 184 -3.62 12.02 5.18
N LYS A 185 -2.31 12.20 4.95
CA LYS A 185 -1.25 11.76 5.86
C LYS A 185 -0.29 12.88 6.22
N GLY A 186 0.37 12.72 7.35
CA GLY A 186 1.54 13.53 7.72
C GLY A 186 2.82 13.07 7.02
N LYS A 187 3.78 13.98 6.89
CA LYS A 187 5.12 13.71 6.36
C LYS A 187 6.16 14.58 7.08
N ASN A 188 7.21 13.97 7.62
CA ASN A 188 8.30 14.72 8.31
C ASN A 188 9.61 14.76 7.50
N ASN A 189 9.79 13.88 6.52
CA ASN A 189 10.99 13.93 5.69
C ASN A 189 10.89 15.14 4.75
N PRO A 190 11.91 16.01 4.67
CA PRO A 190 11.95 17.09 3.68
C PRO A 190 11.69 16.55 2.28
N LEU A 191 10.88 17.26 1.50
CA LEU A 191 10.65 16.93 0.10
C LEU A 191 11.88 17.34 -0.72
N ASN A 192 12.52 16.38 -1.39
CA ASN A 192 13.57 16.64 -2.35
C ASN A 192 13.44 15.68 -3.54
N ARG A 193 12.92 16.17 -4.67
CA ARG A 193 12.75 15.39 -5.91
C ARG A 193 14.07 14.97 -6.56
N ASP A 194 15.17 15.65 -6.21
CA ASP A 194 16.51 15.35 -6.73
C ASP A 194 17.24 14.30 -5.90
N ALA A 195 16.64 13.83 -4.80
CA ALA A 195 17.26 12.82 -3.97
C ALA A 195 17.44 11.50 -4.74
N THR A 196 18.60 10.89 -4.56
CA THR A 196 18.99 9.58 -5.12
C THR A 196 19.48 8.65 -4.01
N PRO A 197 19.56 7.33 -4.27
CA PRO A 197 20.13 6.39 -3.30
C PRO A 197 21.53 6.78 -2.83
N ASP A 198 22.36 7.38 -3.70
CA ASP A 198 23.70 7.83 -3.36
C ASP A 198 23.68 8.99 -2.36
N THR A 199 22.88 10.03 -2.64
CA THR A 199 22.77 11.22 -1.76
C THR A 199 22.23 10.88 -0.38
N LEU A 200 21.49 9.77 -0.23
CA LEU A 200 20.87 9.35 1.02
C LEU A 200 21.54 8.13 1.67
N ARG A 201 22.61 7.59 1.07
CA ARG A 201 23.26 6.34 1.52
C ARG A 201 23.63 6.37 3.01
N GLN A 202 24.32 7.41 3.45
CA GLN A 202 24.75 7.56 4.84
C GLN A 202 23.55 7.59 5.80
N LYS A 203 22.56 8.45 5.52
CA LYS A 203 21.35 8.58 6.34
C LYS A 203 20.51 7.30 6.37
N ALA A 204 20.50 6.53 5.27
CA ALA A 204 19.82 5.25 5.21
C ALA A 204 20.50 4.20 6.09
N GLN A 205 21.83 4.17 6.10
CA GLN A 205 22.63 3.30 6.97
C GLN A 205 22.40 3.63 8.46
N GLU A 206 22.43 4.90 8.83
CA GLU A 206 22.15 5.37 10.20
C GLU A 206 20.74 4.94 10.68
N LYS A 207 19.77 4.89 9.76
CA LYS A 207 18.38 4.47 10.04
C LYS A 207 18.15 2.98 9.89
N GLY A 208 19.14 2.20 9.45
CA GLY A 208 18.96 0.77 9.16
C GLY A 208 17.86 0.49 8.13
N VAL A 209 17.80 1.29 7.06
CA VAL A 209 16.85 1.13 5.95
C VAL A 209 17.57 1.08 4.61
N ASN A 210 16.92 0.52 3.59
CA ASN A 210 17.45 0.52 2.23
C ASN A 210 17.51 1.96 1.68
N PRO A 211 18.63 2.41 1.06
CA PRO A 211 18.72 3.73 0.44
C PRO A 211 17.62 4.04 -0.57
N ARG A 212 17.22 3.08 -1.42
CA ARG A 212 16.11 3.26 -2.37
C ARG A 212 14.79 3.56 -1.67
N MET A 213 14.51 2.86 -0.58
CA MET A 213 13.32 3.09 0.23
C MET A 213 13.36 4.49 0.87
N LEU A 214 14.52 4.91 1.41
CA LEU A 214 14.64 6.27 1.95
C LEU A 214 14.50 7.32 0.84
N THR A 215 14.98 7.05 -0.36
CA THR A 215 14.79 7.92 -1.53
C THR A 215 13.33 8.07 -1.90
N SER A 216 12.53 6.99 -1.96
CA SER A 216 11.09 7.11 -2.28
C SER A 216 10.32 7.90 -1.23
N PHE A 217 10.77 7.88 0.03
CA PHE A 217 10.22 8.73 1.08
C PHE A 217 10.62 10.20 0.89
N VAL A 218 11.89 10.49 0.59
CA VAL A 218 12.39 11.87 0.48
C VAL A 218 11.91 12.54 -0.80
N ASP A 219 11.92 11.83 -1.94
CA ASP A 219 11.36 12.32 -3.18
C ASP A 219 9.82 12.26 -3.22
N ALA A 220 9.18 11.77 -2.14
CA ALA A 220 7.73 11.64 -1.94
C ALA A 220 7.00 10.71 -2.91
N THR A 221 7.68 9.90 -3.72
CA THR A 221 7.03 8.88 -4.55
C THR A 221 6.13 7.97 -3.72
N ASN A 222 6.56 7.52 -2.54
CA ASN A 222 5.75 6.68 -1.66
C ASN A 222 4.46 7.41 -1.18
N THR A 223 4.55 8.68 -0.80
CA THR A 223 3.36 9.50 -0.44
C THR A 223 2.36 9.60 -1.60
N MET A 224 2.85 9.74 -2.83
CA MET A 224 1.99 9.81 -4.02
C MET A 224 1.27 8.47 -4.25
N ILE A 225 1.98 7.36 -4.08
CA ILE A 225 1.43 6.00 -4.23
C ILE A 225 0.36 5.74 -3.17
N GLU A 226 0.65 5.96 -1.89
CA GLU A 226 -0.32 5.73 -0.81
C GLU A 226 -1.60 6.56 -1.01
N LEU A 227 -1.47 7.84 -1.37
CA LEU A 227 -2.64 8.69 -1.59
C LEU A 227 -3.35 8.39 -2.91
N THR A 228 -2.68 7.77 -3.89
CA THR A 228 -3.34 7.20 -5.07
C THR A 228 -4.20 6.00 -4.68
N ALA A 229 -3.72 5.13 -3.78
CA ALA A 229 -4.50 4.00 -3.28
C ALA A 229 -5.76 4.48 -2.53
N VAL A 230 -5.62 5.47 -1.66
CA VAL A 230 -6.75 6.13 -0.98
C VAL A 230 -7.71 6.75 -1.99
N SER A 231 -7.18 7.49 -2.96
CA SER A 231 -7.96 8.13 -4.01
C SER A 231 -8.81 7.12 -4.78
N ASN A 232 -8.21 6.02 -5.21
CA ASN A 232 -8.89 4.97 -5.98
C ASN A 232 -9.87 4.13 -5.13
N ALA A 233 -9.70 4.10 -3.81
CA ALA A 233 -10.64 3.44 -2.89
C ALA A 233 -11.85 4.32 -2.54
N LEU A 234 -11.68 5.64 -2.46
CA LEU A 234 -12.72 6.58 -2.00
C LEU A 234 -13.39 7.35 -3.14
N GLY A 235 -12.79 7.40 -4.33
CA GLY A 235 -13.19 8.30 -5.41
C GLY A 235 -12.78 9.77 -5.18
N PHE A 236 -11.97 10.04 -4.16
CA PHE A 236 -11.49 11.39 -3.83
C PHE A 236 -10.29 11.71 -4.71
N VAL A 237 -10.21 12.89 -5.29
CA VAL A 237 -9.16 13.23 -6.28
C VAL A 237 -8.18 14.27 -5.74
N PRO A 238 -6.94 14.33 -6.24
CA PRO A 238 -6.05 15.44 -5.91
C PRO A 238 -6.64 16.78 -6.35
N SER A 239 -6.53 17.83 -5.52
CA SER A 239 -6.92 19.21 -5.90
C SER A 239 -6.08 19.74 -7.06
N GLN A 240 -4.80 19.35 -7.08
CA GLN A 240 -3.83 19.68 -8.11
C GLN A 240 -2.84 18.54 -8.28
N ARG A 241 -2.19 18.44 -9.44
CA ARG A 241 -1.14 17.47 -9.70
C ARG A 241 -0.04 17.58 -8.63
N GLY A 242 0.33 16.44 -8.05
CA GLY A 242 1.35 16.36 -7.01
C GLY A 242 0.93 16.80 -5.62
N LEU A 243 -0.37 17.09 -5.42
CA LEU A 243 -0.95 17.51 -4.15
C LEU A 243 -0.46 18.90 -3.70
N ILE A 244 -1.07 19.46 -2.65
CA ILE A 244 -0.71 20.79 -2.14
C ILE A 244 0.44 20.68 -1.15
N GLY A 245 0.40 19.72 -0.22
CA GLY A 245 1.50 19.45 0.70
C GLY A 245 1.90 20.58 1.65
N PRO A 246 0.97 21.34 2.28
CA PRO A 246 1.33 22.49 3.10
C PRO A 246 2.07 22.07 4.38
N SER A 247 2.95 22.94 4.89
CA SER A 247 3.47 22.82 6.25
C SER A 247 2.39 23.26 7.25
N ALA A 248 2.06 22.38 8.19
CA ALA A 248 0.92 22.58 9.08
C ALA A 248 1.07 21.85 10.41
N THR A 249 0.49 22.41 11.47
CA THR A 249 0.18 21.70 12.71
C THR A 249 -1.24 21.12 12.68
N LEU A 250 -1.58 20.27 13.65
CA LEU A 250 -2.92 19.69 13.76
C LEU A 250 -4.03 20.76 13.86
N LYS A 251 -3.74 21.89 14.54
CA LYS A 251 -4.69 22.99 14.72
C LYS A 251 -4.94 23.78 13.44
N ASP A 252 -3.99 23.76 12.50
CA ASP A 252 -4.11 24.48 11.23
C ASP A 252 -5.00 23.73 10.23
N LEU A 253 -5.09 22.40 10.34
CA LEU A 253 -5.72 21.56 9.32
C LEU A 253 -7.16 21.95 8.99
N PRO A 254 -8.08 22.17 9.96
CA PRO A 254 -9.47 22.50 9.62
C PRO A 254 -9.60 23.75 8.76
N ARG A 255 -8.77 24.77 9.02
CA ARG A 255 -8.75 26.02 8.24
C ARG A 255 -8.08 25.82 6.87
N LEU A 256 -6.90 25.20 6.84
CA LEU A 256 -6.16 25.00 5.60
C LEU A 256 -6.92 24.12 4.59
N PHE A 257 -7.59 23.08 5.08
CA PHE A 257 -8.42 22.19 4.27
C PHE A 257 -9.87 22.67 4.15
N SER A 258 -10.03 23.97 3.91
CA SER A 258 -11.31 24.59 3.51
C SER A 258 -11.22 25.02 2.04
N LEU A 259 -12.35 25.39 1.43
CA LEU A 259 -12.33 25.95 0.08
C LEU A 259 -11.56 27.28 0.07
N LYS A 260 -10.99 27.66 -1.08
CA LYS A 260 -10.34 28.98 -1.25
C LYS A 260 -11.27 30.14 -0.92
N GLU A 261 -12.55 30.04 -1.28
CA GLU A 261 -13.59 31.02 -0.91
C GLU A 261 -13.86 31.11 0.61
N GLN A 262 -13.48 30.09 1.36
CA GLN A 262 -13.53 30.02 2.83
C GLN A 262 -12.18 30.39 3.48
N GLY A 263 -11.20 30.86 2.70
CA GLY A 263 -9.84 31.18 3.18
C GLY A 263 -8.92 29.97 3.37
N GLY A 264 -9.30 28.81 2.82
CA GLY A 264 -8.48 27.60 2.78
C GLY A 264 -7.70 27.44 1.47
N LEU A 265 -7.23 26.22 1.22
CA LEU A 265 -6.36 25.87 0.09
C LEU A 265 -7.08 25.12 -1.04
N LEU A 266 -8.27 24.59 -0.77
CA LEU A 266 -8.92 23.62 -1.65
C LEU A 266 -9.73 24.29 -2.76
N ASP A 267 -9.65 23.75 -3.97
CA ASP A 267 -10.56 24.14 -5.08
C ASP A 267 -11.90 23.41 -5.01
N LYS A 268 -11.95 22.27 -4.32
CA LYS A 268 -13.12 21.41 -4.16
C LYS A 268 -13.00 20.54 -2.91
N TYR A 269 -14.12 19.98 -2.48
CA TYR A 269 -14.16 18.95 -1.45
C TYR A 269 -13.91 17.56 -2.04
N ARG A 270 -13.84 16.55 -1.16
CA ARG A 270 -13.53 15.15 -1.45
C ARG A 270 -12.17 15.00 -2.11
N VAL A 271 -11.15 15.49 -1.41
CA VAL A 271 -9.77 15.51 -1.89
C VAL A 271 -8.85 14.62 -1.06
N VAL A 272 -7.80 14.12 -1.69
CA VAL A 272 -6.65 13.53 -1.00
C VAL A 272 -5.52 14.55 -0.97
N ASP A 273 -4.77 14.64 0.13
CA ASP A 273 -3.55 15.45 0.21
C ASP A 273 -2.60 14.94 1.30
N TYR A 274 -1.42 15.53 1.41
CA TYR A 274 -0.51 15.32 2.53
C TYR A 274 -0.18 16.64 3.21
N VAL A 275 0.42 16.58 4.39
CA VAL A 275 0.95 17.77 5.05
C VAL A 275 2.37 17.54 5.55
N MET A 276 3.19 18.60 5.48
CA MET A 276 4.53 18.61 6.04
C MET A 276 4.43 18.89 7.54
N GLY A 277 4.40 17.84 8.34
CA GLY A 277 4.08 17.84 9.77
C GLY A 277 3.18 16.67 10.16
N ILE A 278 2.79 16.62 11.43
CA ILE A 278 1.84 15.64 12.02
C ILE A 278 2.11 14.16 11.69
N ALA A 279 3.36 13.79 11.40
CA ALA A 279 3.76 12.38 11.27
C ALA A 279 4.44 11.87 12.56
N PRO A 280 4.26 10.59 12.93
CA PRO A 280 3.40 9.60 12.26
C PRO A 280 1.92 9.91 12.47
N GLY A 281 1.10 9.66 11.46
CA GLY A 281 -0.35 9.83 11.58
C GLY A 281 -1.06 10.17 10.28
N VAL A 282 -2.38 10.00 10.34
CA VAL A 282 -3.32 10.24 9.24
C VAL A 282 -4.52 11.04 9.72
N PHE A 283 -5.17 11.75 8.82
CA PHE A 283 -6.28 12.64 9.17
C PHE A 283 -7.45 12.57 8.18
N ALA A 284 -8.64 12.91 8.68
CA ALA A 284 -9.81 13.21 7.89
C ALA A 284 -10.37 14.57 8.33
N ILE A 285 -10.69 15.43 7.37
CA ILE A 285 -11.35 16.71 7.58
C ILE A 285 -12.82 16.51 7.33
N VAL A 286 -13.63 16.85 8.31
CA VAL A 286 -15.08 16.61 8.30
C VAL A 286 -15.83 17.88 8.59
N ASN A 287 -17.04 17.99 8.07
CA ASN A 287 -17.99 19.01 8.50
C ASN A 287 -19.39 18.43 8.69
N SER A 288 -20.23 19.20 9.37
CA SER A 288 -21.67 18.97 9.43
C SER A 288 -22.38 20.29 9.18
N GLU A 289 -23.50 20.26 8.47
CA GLU A 289 -24.38 21.43 8.32
C GLU A 289 -25.42 21.55 9.42
N HIS A 290 -25.59 20.49 10.23
CA HIS A 290 -26.63 20.43 11.25
C HIS A 290 -26.24 21.29 12.48
N PRO A 291 -27.06 22.30 12.86
CA PRO A 291 -26.70 23.24 13.94
C PRO A 291 -26.37 22.56 15.27
N ILE A 292 -27.19 21.57 15.68
CA ILE A 292 -26.96 20.81 16.93
C ILE A 292 -25.63 20.03 16.88
N ILE A 293 -25.25 19.51 15.72
CA ILE A 293 -23.99 18.77 15.59
C ILE A 293 -22.82 19.74 15.66
N ARG A 294 -22.89 20.91 15.02
CA ARG A 294 -21.85 21.95 15.14
C ARG A 294 -21.68 22.42 16.60
N GLU A 295 -22.79 22.68 17.29
CA GLU A 295 -22.78 23.03 18.71
C GLU A 295 -22.14 21.91 19.56
N THR A 296 -22.52 20.66 19.30
CA THR A 296 -21.96 19.47 19.99
C THR A 296 -20.47 19.34 19.74
N MET A 297 -20.00 19.52 18.50
CA MET A 297 -18.58 19.48 18.15
C MET A 297 -17.80 20.57 18.90
N GLY A 298 -18.36 21.77 19.02
CA GLY A 298 -17.80 22.83 19.86
C GLY A 298 -17.75 22.43 21.34
N TYR A 299 -18.86 21.88 21.87
CA TYR A 299 -18.96 21.40 23.25
C TYR A 299 -17.93 20.31 23.59
N VAL A 300 -17.67 19.37 22.67
CA VAL A 300 -16.63 18.32 22.84
C VAL A 300 -15.22 18.78 22.43
N SER A 301 -14.99 20.09 22.32
CA SER A 301 -13.67 20.69 22.07
C SER A 301 -13.03 20.32 20.73
N MET A 302 -13.83 20.04 19.70
CA MET A 302 -13.32 19.74 18.35
C MET A 302 -12.92 21.00 17.55
N GLY A 303 -13.29 22.19 18.04
CA GLY A 303 -12.99 23.49 17.43
C GLY A 303 -14.23 24.31 17.12
N GLU A 304 -14.04 25.50 16.55
CA GLU A 304 -15.14 26.44 16.23
C GLU A 304 -15.95 26.04 14.99
N GLY A 305 -15.43 25.12 14.17
CA GLY A 305 -16.05 24.69 12.92
C GLY A 305 -15.88 25.71 11.77
N PRO A 306 -16.59 25.51 10.64
CA PRO A 306 -17.47 24.38 10.36
C PRO A 306 -16.71 23.08 10.08
N ASN A 307 -15.41 23.18 9.77
CA ASN A 307 -14.54 22.03 9.54
C ASN A 307 -13.87 21.59 10.85
N TYR A 308 -13.68 20.29 10.99
CA TYR A 308 -13.05 19.64 12.14
C TYR A 308 -12.06 18.59 11.64
N VAL A 309 -11.08 18.24 12.47
CA VAL A 309 -10.08 17.21 12.14
C VAL A 309 -10.28 15.98 13.01
N LEU A 310 -10.43 14.83 12.36
CA LEU A 310 -10.28 13.51 12.99
C LEU A 310 -8.84 13.05 12.71
N TYR A 311 -8.10 12.70 13.76
CA TYR A 311 -6.68 12.40 13.64
C TYR A 311 -6.34 11.09 14.34
N ARG A 312 -5.61 10.22 13.62
CA ARG A 312 -5.02 9.00 14.18
C ARG A 312 -3.50 9.24 14.29
N PRO A 313 -2.94 9.42 15.51
CA PRO A 313 -1.54 9.80 15.72
C PRO A 313 -0.55 8.63 15.58
N PHE A 314 -0.96 7.54 14.95
CA PHE A 314 -0.14 6.35 14.80
C PHE A 314 -0.61 5.50 13.62
N HIS A 315 0.32 4.69 13.13
CA HIS A 315 0.09 3.55 12.25
C HIS A 315 1.31 2.63 12.42
N LEU A 316 1.10 1.32 12.59
CA LEU A 316 2.14 0.38 13.01
C LEU A 316 2.63 -0.52 11.87
N ILE A 317 2.33 -0.16 10.63
CA ILE A 317 2.83 -0.78 9.40
C ILE A 317 2.60 -2.31 9.45
N CYS A 318 3.68 -3.09 9.37
CA CYS A 318 3.66 -4.56 9.34
C CYS A 318 3.05 -5.21 10.60
N ILE A 319 2.96 -4.48 11.72
CA ILE A 319 2.36 -4.97 12.96
C ILE A 319 0.83 -5.11 12.81
N GLU A 320 0.18 -4.24 12.04
CA GLU A 320 -1.28 -4.32 11.84
C GLU A 320 -1.66 -5.17 10.61
N THR A 321 -0.73 -5.47 9.70
CA THR A 321 -1.00 -6.26 8.48
C THR A 321 -1.75 -7.58 8.74
N PRO A 322 -1.44 -8.39 9.78
CA PRO A 322 -2.21 -9.59 10.08
C PRO A 322 -3.70 -9.33 10.35
N LEU A 323 -4.08 -8.12 10.77
CA LEU A 323 -5.48 -7.77 11.01
C LEU A 323 -6.27 -7.68 9.69
N SER A 324 -5.63 -7.31 8.58
CA SER A 324 -6.26 -7.40 7.25
C SER A 324 -6.51 -8.84 6.84
N ALA A 325 -5.56 -9.74 7.10
CA ALA A 325 -5.74 -11.16 6.84
C ALA A 325 -6.87 -11.75 7.69
N ALA A 326 -6.93 -11.38 8.97
CA ALA A 326 -8.01 -11.78 9.86
C ALA A 326 -9.38 -11.25 9.39
N ARG A 327 -9.48 -9.99 8.94
CA ARG A 327 -10.72 -9.43 8.40
C ARG A 327 -11.19 -10.14 7.12
N ALA A 328 -10.27 -10.38 6.19
CA ALA A 328 -10.56 -11.10 4.97
C ALA A 328 -11.12 -12.50 5.26
N PHE A 329 -10.51 -13.24 6.18
CA PHE A 329 -10.94 -14.60 6.51
C PHE A 329 -12.21 -14.67 7.37
N LEU A 330 -12.30 -13.85 8.42
CA LEU A 330 -13.40 -13.93 9.40
C LEU A 330 -14.69 -13.30 8.89
N TYR A 331 -14.58 -12.21 8.12
CA TYR A 331 -15.71 -11.36 7.78
C TYR A 331 -15.92 -11.22 6.27
N ASN A 332 -15.04 -11.76 5.43
CA ASN A 332 -15.03 -11.51 3.98
C ASN A 332 -15.03 -10.01 3.66
N GLU A 333 -14.27 -9.24 4.44
CA GLU A 333 -14.18 -7.78 4.30
C GLU A 333 -12.74 -7.35 4.00
N PRO A 334 -12.51 -6.47 3.01
CA PRO A 334 -11.23 -5.81 2.85
C PRO A 334 -10.99 -4.79 3.99
N THR A 335 -9.72 -4.42 4.17
CA THR A 335 -9.35 -3.19 4.90
C THR A 335 -9.53 -1.99 3.97
N ILE A 336 -8.89 -2.00 2.81
CA ILE A 336 -9.05 -1.00 1.75
C ILE A 336 -8.78 -1.69 0.40
N ALA A 337 -9.56 -1.36 -0.61
CA ALA A 337 -9.39 -1.83 -1.97
C ALA A 337 -9.92 -0.77 -2.94
N PRO A 338 -9.45 -0.75 -4.20
CA PRO A 338 -10.02 0.11 -5.23
C PRO A 338 -11.53 -0.12 -5.38
N ALA A 339 -12.31 0.95 -5.50
CA ALA A 339 -13.77 0.87 -5.59
C ALA A 339 -14.28 0.58 -7.00
N GLY A 340 -13.46 0.77 -8.03
CA GLY A 340 -13.83 0.65 -9.43
C GLY A 340 -12.71 1.12 -10.35
N ALA A 341 -13.07 1.81 -11.43
CA ALA A 341 -12.08 2.42 -12.33
C ALA A 341 -11.16 3.39 -11.56
N PRO A 342 -9.85 3.46 -11.90
CA PRO A 342 -8.96 4.45 -11.29
C PRO A 342 -9.48 5.87 -11.49
N VAL A 343 -9.46 6.68 -10.42
CA VAL A 343 -9.71 8.13 -10.49
C VAL A 343 -8.42 8.94 -10.41
N SER A 344 -7.33 8.32 -9.95
CA SER A 344 -5.98 8.88 -9.91
C SER A 344 -4.93 7.87 -10.34
N GLU A 345 -3.79 8.38 -10.79
CA GLU A 345 -2.62 7.64 -11.23
C GLU A 345 -1.36 8.24 -10.59
N THR A 346 -0.40 7.39 -10.20
CA THR A 346 0.97 7.86 -9.91
C THR A 346 1.81 7.71 -11.17
N VAL A 347 2.03 8.83 -11.87
CA VAL A 347 2.77 8.87 -13.14
C VAL A 347 4.26 9.13 -12.90
N ALA A 348 5.11 8.62 -13.79
CA ALA A 348 6.55 8.79 -13.73
C ALA A 348 6.99 10.15 -14.29
N VAL A 349 7.93 10.81 -13.60
CA VAL A 349 8.57 12.06 -14.03
C VAL A 349 10.08 11.90 -14.00
N ALA A 350 10.75 12.40 -15.02
CA ALA A 350 12.21 12.34 -15.14
C ALA A 350 12.89 13.11 -13.99
N LYS A 351 13.74 12.42 -13.23
CA LYS A 351 14.54 13.00 -12.13
C LYS A 351 15.81 13.70 -12.64
N LYS A 352 16.28 13.31 -13.83
CA LYS A 352 17.42 13.90 -14.54
C LYS A 352 17.11 13.98 -16.04
N ASN A 353 17.97 14.65 -16.80
CA ASN A 353 17.93 14.50 -18.26
C ASN A 353 18.26 13.04 -18.61
N LEU A 354 17.48 12.46 -19.51
CA LEU A 354 17.62 11.08 -19.98
C LEU A 354 17.89 11.10 -21.48
N LYS A 355 18.82 10.26 -21.93
CA LYS A 355 19.08 10.03 -23.35
C LYS A 355 18.38 8.78 -23.86
N ALA A 356 18.06 8.77 -25.15
CA ALA A 356 17.63 7.56 -25.83
C ALA A 356 18.64 6.42 -25.60
N GLY A 357 18.14 5.22 -25.26
CA GLY A 357 18.92 4.06 -24.90
C GLY A 357 19.24 3.93 -23.39
N GLU A 358 19.01 4.95 -22.57
CA GLU A 358 19.16 4.82 -21.12
C GLU A 358 18.07 3.93 -20.51
N HIS A 359 18.44 3.17 -19.47
CA HIS A 359 17.48 2.38 -18.68
C HIS A 359 16.86 3.24 -17.58
N LEU A 360 15.55 3.07 -17.37
CA LEU A 360 14.87 3.58 -16.18
C LEU A 360 15.00 2.59 -15.02
N ASP A 361 14.98 3.11 -13.80
CA ASP A 361 15.25 2.32 -12.60
C ASP A 361 14.11 2.37 -11.56
N GLY A 362 13.05 3.13 -11.85
CA GLY A 362 11.78 3.10 -11.13
C GLY A 362 11.81 3.76 -9.75
N ILE A 363 10.95 3.26 -8.86
CA ILE A 363 10.65 3.85 -7.55
C ILE A 363 11.90 3.92 -6.67
N GLY A 364 12.14 5.09 -6.06
CA GLY A 364 13.29 5.32 -5.19
C GLY A 364 14.63 5.31 -5.91
N GLY A 365 14.61 5.37 -7.25
CA GLY A 365 15.77 5.30 -8.11
C GLY A 365 16.44 6.65 -8.40
N PHE A 366 17.31 6.65 -9.41
CA PHE A 366 18.07 7.77 -9.92
C PHE A 366 17.39 8.48 -11.10
N THR A 367 16.56 7.77 -11.86
CA THR A 367 16.11 8.22 -13.19
C THR A 367 14.74 8.88 -13.16
N VAL A 368 13.86 8.45 -12.26
CA VAL A 368 12.47 8.93 -12.17
C VAL A 368 12.00 9.08 -10.72
N TYR A 369 10.91 9.82 -10.53
CA TYR A 369 10.10 9.85 -9.32
C TYR A 369 8.61 9.82 -9.70
N GLY A 370 7.74 9.44 -8.75
CA GLY A 370 6.29 9.36 -8.98
C GLY A 370 5.57 10.64 -8.56
N ILE A 371 4.57 11.07 -9.32
CA ILE A 371 3.67 12.16 -8.98
C ILE A 371 2.22 11.73 -9.19
N ILE A 372 1.36 11.95 -8.20
CA ILE A 372 -0.07 11.68 -8.36
C ILE A 372 -0.70 12.73 -9.29
N ASP A 373 -1.57 12.28 -10.17
CA ASP A 373 -2.45 13.10 -10.99
C ASP A 373 -3.82 12.42 -11.09
N THR A 374 -4.81 13.13 -11.62
CA THR A 374 -6.09 12.51 -11.96
C THR A 374 -5.90 11.51 -13.10
N ALA A 375 -6.70 10.43 -13.10
CA ALA A 375 -6.64 9.41 -14.15
C ALA A 375 -6.98 10.01 -15.52
N GLU A 376 -7.85 11.02 -15.57
CA GLU A 376 -8.16 11.78 -16.78
C GLU A 376 -6.92 12.48 -17.36
N ASN A 377 -6.20 13.26 -16.53
CA ASN A 377 -4.98 13.93 -16.97
C ASN A 377 -3.91 12.94 -17.41
N ALA A 378 -3.73 11.86 -16.66
CA ALA A 378 -2.76 10.80 -16.99
C ALA A 378 -3.08 10.16 -18.36
N ARG A 379 -4.37 9.87 -18.62
CA ARG A 379 -4.85 9.32 -19.89
C ARG A 379 -4.65 10.31 -21.05
N ASN A 380 -5.05 11.57 -20.86
CA ASN A 380 -4.89 12.62 -21.87
C ASN A 380 -3.42 12.89 -22.22
N GLY A 381 -2.54 12.79 -21.23
CA GLY A 381 -1.09 12.95 -21.40
C GLY A 381 -0.35 11.70 -21.86
N ASN A 382 -1.05 10.58 -22.11
CA ASN A 382 -0.44 9.26 -22.35
C ASN A 382 0.66 8.91 -21.32
N ALA A 383 0.45 9.32 -20.07
CA ALA A 383 1.46 9.30 -19.02
C ALA A 383 1.70 7.87 -18.53
N LEU A 384 2.97 7.51 -18.33
CA LEU A 384 3.38 6.18 -17.88
C LEU A 384 3.22 6.07 -16.36
N PRO A 385 2.40 5.12 -15.85
CA PRO A 385 2.36 4.80 -14.43
C PRO A 385 3.71 4.29 -13.94
N ILE A 386 4.19 4.81 -12.81
CA ILE A 386 5.55 4.50 -12.33
C ILE A 386 5.75 3.02 -11.99
N GLY A 387 4.69 2.32 -11.58
CA GLY A 387 4.76 0.90 -11.22
C GLY A 387 4.99 -0.05 -12.40
N LEU A 388 4.92 0.45 -13.65
CA LEU A 388 5.29 -0.31 -14.85
C LEU A 388 6.79 -0.28 -15.16
N ILE A 389 7.54 0.62 -14.50
CA ILE A 389 8.97 0.76 -14.74
C ILE A 389 9.73 -0.34 -14.00
N ASN A 390 10.49 -1.13 -14.76
CA ASN A 390 11.43 -2.12 -14.26
C ASN A 390 12.82 -1.93 -14.92
N ASP A 391 13.78 -2.77 -14.56
CA ASP A 391 15.17 -2.73 -15.03
C ASP A 391 15.33 -2.91 -16.54
N LYS A 392 14.33 -3.47 -17.23
CA LYS A 392 14.30 -3.61 -18.69
C LYS A 392 13.60 -2.45 -19.41
N THR A 393 13.09 -1.46 -18.67
CA THR A 393 12.45 -0.29 -19.28
C THR A 393 13.51 0.64 -19.87
N VAL A 394 13.45 0.88 -21.18
CA VAL A 394 14.46 1.66 -21.92
C VAL A 394 13.84 2.90 -22.53
N VAL A 395 14.51 4.04 -22.41
CA VAL A 395 14.11 5.31 -23.01
C VAL A 395 14.31 5.27 -24.53
N LYS A 396 13.31 5.67 -25.32
CA LYS A 396 13.35 5.70 -26.79
C LYS A 396 13.79 7.04 -27.37
N THR A 397 13.60 8.12 -26.63
CA THR A 397 13.88 9.50 -27.06
C THR A 397 14.47 10.28 -25.90
N ASP A 398 15.24 11.33 -26.18
CA ASP A 398 15.73 12.22 -25.13
C ASP A 398 14.56 12.84 -24.35
N VAL A 399 14.65 12.84 -23.02
CA VAL A 399 13.64 13.38 -22.10
C VAL A 399 14.31 14.36 -21.13
N LYS A 400 13.72 15.54 -20.93
CA LYS A 400 14.28 16.55 -20.04
C LYS A 400 13.92 16.25 -18.58
N LYS A 401 14.79 16.65 -17.65
CA LYS A 401 14.48 16.64 -16.21
C LYS A 401 13.15 17.37 -15.96
N GLY A 402 12.28 16.77 -15.15
CA GLY A 402 10.97 17.31 -14.80
C GLY A 402 9.86 17.00 -15.81
N GLU A 403 10.19 16.40 -16.94
CA GLU A 403 9.19 15.99 -17.94
C GLU A 403 8.49 14.69 -17.54
N THR A 404 7.20 14.59 -17.84
CA THR A 404 6.41 13.38 -17.58
C THR A 404 6.78 12.31 -18.58
N ILE A 405 7.12 11.11 -18.11
CA ILE A 405 7.38 9.98 -18.99
C ILE A 405 6.05 9.51 -19.57
N THR A 406 5.98 9.36 -20.89
CA THR A 406 4.81 8.82 -21.58
C THR A 406 5.09 7.40 -22.08
N TYR A 407 4.04 6.64 -22.42
CA TYR A 407 4.19 5.32 -23.03
C TYR A 407 5.02 5.38 -24.33
N ASP A 408 4.88 6.44 -25.12
CA ASP A 408 5.61 6.59 -26.39
C ASP A 408 7.10 6.85 -26.21
N MET A 409 7.51 7.36 -25.05
CA MET A 409 8.91 7.69 -24.75
C MET A 409 9.73 6.48 -24.30
N VAL A 410 9.11 5.32 -24.03
CA VAL A 410 9.81 4.15 -23.50
C VAL A 410 9.49 2.87 -24.25
N LYS A 411 10.42 1.91 -24.19
CA LYS A 411 10.20 0.51 -24.50
C LYS A 411 10.03 -0.24 -23.18
N LEU A 412 8.88 -0.88 -23.00
CA LEU A 412 8.55 -1.65 -21.80
C LEU A 412 8.93 -3.13 -21.95
N ASP A 413 8.99 -3.84 -20.82
CA ASP A 413 9.19 -5.29 -20.79
C ASP A 413 7.91 -6.01 -21.20
N GLU A 414 7.84 -6.50 -22.44
CA GLU A 414 6.66 -7.19 -22.97
C GLU A 414 6.35 -8.51 -22.24
N ASP A 415 7.32 -9.10 -21.55
CA ASP A 415 7.14 -10.30 -20.74
C ASP A 415 6.60 -10.00 -19.31
N SER A 416 6.44 -8.73 -18.95
CA SER A 416 5.99 -8.31 -17.61
C SER A 416 4.51 -8.63 -17.38
N THR A 417 4.22 -9.36 -16.30
CA THR A 417 2.85 -9.64 -15.87
C THR A 417 2.14 -8.36 -15.45
N VAL A 418 2.80 -7.43 -14.76
CA VAL A 418 2.16 -6.16 -14.37
C VAL A 418 1.77 -5.36 -15.61
N LEU A 419 2.58 -5.36 -16.68
CA LEU A 419 2.23 -4.71 -17.94
C LEU A 419 1.02 -5.35 -18.61
N GLN A 420 0.98 -6.69 -18.70
CA GLN A 420 -0.14 -7.38 -19.33
C GLN A 420 -1.45 -7.17 -18.56
N LEU A 421 -1.40 -7.23 -17.22
CA LEU A 421 -2.55 -6.90 -16.37
C LEU A 421 -2.97 -5.45 -16.54
N ARG A 422 -2.03 -4.51 -16.63
CA ARG A 422 -2.34 -3.10 -16.86
C ARG A 422 -3.06 -2.89 -18.20
N ARG A 423 -2.59 -3.51 -19.28
CA ARG A 423 -3.26 -3.45 -20.59
C ARG A 423 -4.67 -4.04 -20.57
N LEU A 424 -4.90 -5.09 -19.78
CA LEU A 424 -6.24 -5.63 -19.57
C LEU A 424 -7.11 -4.66 -18.76
N GLN A 425 -6.55 -4.02 -17.75
CA GLN A 425 -7.22 -3.00 -16.94
C GLN A 425 -7.67 -1.81 -17.80
N ASP A 426 -6.76 -1.27 -18.62
CA ASP A 426 -7.02 -0.12 -19.50
C ASP A 426 -8.00 -0.45 -20.64
N LYS A 427 -8.17 -1.72 -21.00
CA LYS A 427 -9.23 -2.17 -21.92
C LYS A 427 -10.57 -2.33 -21.24
N PHE A 428 -10.56 -2.62 -19.94
CA PHE A 428 -11.75 -2.92 -19.17
C PHE A 428 -12.44 -1.65 -18.64
N PHE A 429 -11.65 -0.63 -18.26
CA PHE A 429 -12.08 0.66 -17.74
C PHE A 429 -11.66 1.81 -18.66
#